data_AF-A0A2V2AKE3-F1
#
_entry.id   AF-A0A2V2AKE3-F1
#
_cell.length_a   1.000
_cell.length_b   1.000
_cell.length_c   1.000
_cell.angle_alpha   90.00
_cell.angle_beta   90.00
_cell.angle_gamma   90.00
#
_symmetry.space_group_name_H-M   'P 1'
#
loop_
_entity.id
_entity.type
_entity.pdbx_description
1 polymer ?
#
loop_
_entity_poly.entity_id
_entity_poly.type
_entity_poly.pdbx_seq_one_letter_code
_entity_poly.pdbx_strand_id
1 'polypeptide(L)' 'MTMPIVKSLIDEQLDELPEHLAVPSDRLLMVFKGPTMWEAMQAAERAHIENPKAWSRRACLCGEWTLAYEVRA' A
#
# COMPACT_ATOMS: atom_id res chain seq x y z
N MET A 1 -23.21 32.28 8.14
CA MET A 1 -21.99 31.69 8.73
C MET A 1 -21.83 30.31 8.13
N THR A 2 -20.90 30.15 7.20
CA THR A 2 -20.49 28.83 6.68
C THR A 2 -19.38 28.31 7.58
N MET A 3 -19.53 27.09 8.10
CA MET A 3 -18.49 26.43 8.88
C MET A 3 -17.31 26.08 7.95
N PRO A 4 -16.04 26.24 8.38
CA PRO A 4 -14.91 25.76 7.62
C PRO A 4 -14.96 24.23 7.54
N ILE A 5 -14.67 23.69 6.35
CA ILE A 5 -14.52 22.24 6.16
C ILE A 5 -13.23 21.85 6.89
N VAL A 6 -13.36 21.09 7.97
CA VAL A 6 -12.22 20.48 8.66
C VAL A 6 -11.87 19.22 7.89
N LYS A 7 -10.74 19.26 7.18
CA LYS A 7 -10.20 18.08 6.49
C LYS A 7 -9.70 17.07 7.52
N SER A 8 -9.78 15.79 7.21
CA SER A 8 -9.06 14.80 8.01
C SER A 8 -7.56 14.92 7.75
N LEU A 9 -6.73 14.45 8.67
CA LEU A 9 -5.28 14.36 8.47
C LEU A 9 -4.93 13.61 7.17
N ILE A 10 -5.73 12.60 6.81
CA ILE A 10 -5.52 11.81 5.59
C ILE A 10 -5.76 12.68 4.35
N ASP A 11 -6.81 13.50 4.34
CA ASP A 11 -7.11 14.38 3.20
C ASP A 11 -6.02 15.44 3.01
N GLU A 12 -5.51 16.01 4.11
CA GLU A 12 -4.39 16.95 4.07
C GLU A 12 -3.11 16.29 3.53
N GLN A 13 -2.81 15.06 3.98
CA GLN A 13 -1.66 14.30 3.50
C GLN A 13 -1.77 13.90 2.02
N LEU A 14 -2.98 13.63 1.53
CA LEU A 14 -3.22 13.34 0.11
C LEU A 14 -3.00 14.59 -0.75
N ASP A 15 -3.43 15.76 -0.29
CA ASP A 15 -3.20 17.03 -1.01
C ASP A 15 -1.70 17.39 -1.09
N GLU A 16 -0.92 17.01 -0.08
CA GLU A 16 0.52 17.25 -0.01
C GLU A 16 1.36 16.18 -0.74
N LEU A 17 0.76 15.05 -1.13
CA LEU A 17 1.48 13.93 -1.75
C LEU A 17 1.90 14.29 -3.19
N PRO A 18 3.21 14.32 -3.51
CA PRO A 18 3.66 14.54 -4.87
C PRO A 18 3.15 13.45 -5.83
N GLU A 19 2.70 13.84 -7.03
CA GLU A 19 2.16 12.90 -8.03
C GLU A 19 3.12 11.74 -8.37
N HIS A 20 4.43 11.97 -8.37
CA HIS A 20 5.43 10.93 -8.65
C HIS A 20 5.56 9.87 -7.55
N LEU A 21 4.99 10.11 -6.36
CA LEU A 21 4.88 9.13 -5.27
C LEU A 21 3.52 8.42 -5.29
N ALA A 22 2.54 8.93 -6.04
CA ALA A 22 1.26 8.27 -6.22
C ALA A 22 1.41 7.01 -7.09
N VAL A 23 0.53 6.03 -6.84
CA VAL A 23 0.43 4.86 -7.71
C VAL A 23 -0.15 5.31 -9.05
N PRO A 24 0.45 4.95 -10.20
CA PRO A 24 -0.11 5.28 -11.50
C PRO A 24 -1.57 4.85 -11.65
N SER A 25 -2.38 5.63 -12.37
CA SER A 25 -3.82 5.39 -12.50
C SER A 25 -4.19 4.09 -13.22
N ASP A 26 -3.26 3.52 -13.99
CA ASP A 26 -3.39 2.22 -14.66
C ASP A 26 -2.98 1.03 -13.78
N ARG A 27 -2.62 1.30 -12.51
CA ARG A 27 -2.12 0.30 -11.57
C ARG A 27 -2.91 0.30 -10.27
N LEU A 28 -2.95 -0.87 -9.65
CA LEU A 28 -3.47 -1.08 -8.31
C LEU A 28 -2.33 -1.54 -7.42
N LEU A 29 -2.36 -1.12 -6.15
CA LEU A 29 -1.44 -1.59 -5.14
C LEU A 29 -2.11 -2.71 -4.33
N MET A 30 -1.70 -3.95 -4.58
CA MET A 30 -2.11 -5.08 -3.74
C MET A 30 -1.17 -5.19 -2.55
N VAL A 31 -1.73 -5.19 -1.34
CA VAL A 31 -0.95 -5.13 -0.10
C VAL A 31 -1.26 -6.36 0.75
N PHE A 32 -0.19 -7.09 1.12
CA PHE A 32 -0.26 -8.28 1.95
C PHE A 32 0.52 -8.07 3.24
N LYS A 33 -0.01 -8.58 4.35
CA LYS A 33 0.58 -8.38 5.67
C LYS A 33 0.83 -9.70 6.38
N GLY A 34 1.77 -9.69 7.32
CA GLY A 34 2.05 -10.81 8.20
C GLY A 34 2.97 -10.44 9.37
N PRO A 35 2.94 -11.20 10.49
CA PRO A 35 3.85 -10.99 11.62
C PRO A 35 5.33 -11.10 11.21
N THR A 36 5.62 -11.98 10.24
CA THR A 36 6.93 -12.09 9.61
C THR A 36 6.86 -11.77 8.12
N MET A 37 8.00 -11.39 7.51
CA MET A 37 8.09 -11.18 6.07
C MET A 37 7.71 -12.45 5.28
N TRP A 38 8.05 -13.63 5.83
CA TRP A 38 7.67 -14.91 5.25
C TRP A 38 6.15 -15.09 5.19
N GLU A 39 5.45 -14.82 6.29
CA GLU A 39 3.99 -14.93 6.32
C GLU A 39 3.31 -13.94 5.39
N ALA A 40 3.84 -12.73 5.25
CA ALA A 40 3.36 -11.77 4.26
C ALA A 40 3.55 -12.27 2.82
N MET A 41 4.66 -12.96 2.52
CA MET A 41 4.88 -13.61 1.21
C MET A 41 3.93 -14.79 1.00
N GLN A 42 3.69 -15.62 2.03
CA GLN A 42 2.71 -16.72 1.94
C GLN A 42 1.30 -16.19 1.70
N ALA A 43 0.92 -15.05 2.30
CA ALA A 43 -0.36 -14.41 2.03
C ALA A 43 -0.47 -13.94 0.57
N ALA A 44 0.60 -13.37 0.01
CA ALA A 44 0.66 -13.00 -1.40
C ALA A 44 0.59 -14.23 -2.33
N GLU A 45 1.29 -15.31 -2.00
CA GLU A 45 1.27 -16.58 -2.75
C GLU A 45 -0.14 -17.18 -2.78
N ARG A 46 -0.84 -17.20 -1.64
CA ARG A 46 -2.24 -17.69 -1.55
C ARG A 46 -3.21 -16.83 -2.36
N ALA A 47 -2.87 -15.58 -2.61
CA ALA A 47 -3.62 -14.68 -3.50
C ALA A 47 -3.16 -14.77 -4.97
N HIS A 48 -2.41 -15.82 -5.32
CA HIS A 48 -1.96 -16.14 -6.66
C HIS A 48 -0.98 -15.12 -7.27
N ILE A 49 -0.22 -14.39 -6.43
CA ILE A 49 0.96 -13.68 -6.92
C ILE A 49 1.98 -14.73 -7.36
N GLU A 50 2.24 -14.80 -8.68
CA GLU A 50 3.11 -15.81 -9.30
C GLU A 50 4.53 -15.82 -8.70
N ASN A 51 5.05 -14.65 -8.35
CA ASN A 51 6.35 -14.51 -7.70
C ASN A 51 6.26 -13.62 -6.45
N PRO A 52 6.07 -14.22 -5.25
CA PRO A 52 6.00 -13.48 -3.98
C PRO A 52 7.27 -12.71 -3.61
N LYS A 53 8.39 -12.92 -4.31
CA LYS A 53 9.63 -12.16 -4.09
C LYS A 53 9.71 -10.88 -4.94
N ALA A 54 8.82 -10.72 -5.92
CA ALA A 54 8.78 -9.58 -6.84
C ALA A 54 7.92 -8.42 -6.31
N TRP A 55 8.00 -8.15 -5.00
CA TRP A 55 7.30 -7.01 -4.39
C TRP A 55 7.89 -5.68 -4.87
N SER A 56 7.04 -4.68 -5.04
CA SER A 56 7.43 -3.32 -5.46
C SER A 56 7.90 -2.49 -4.27
N ARG A 57 7.25 -2.64 -3.11
CA ARG A 57 7.60 -1.95 -1.86
C ARG A 57 7.42 -2.87 -0.65
N ARG A 58 8.15 -2.59 0.43
CA ARG A 58 8.01 -3.28 1.71
C ARG A 58 8.13 -2.31 2.88
N ALA A 59 7.41 -2.59 3.96
CA ALA A 59 7.52 -1.88 5.22
C ALA A 59 7.36 -2.85 6.39
N CYS A 60 7.99 -2.55 7.53
CA CYS A 60 7.70 -3.21 8.80
C CYS A 60 7.28 -2.12 9.77
N LEU A 61 5.98 -2.05 10.05
CA LEU A 61 5.38 -0.99 10.88
C LEU A 61 4.66 -1.66 12.04
N CYS A 62 4.90 -1.18 13.26
CA CYS A 62 4.26 -1.68 14.48
C CYS A 62 4.40 -3.20 14.69
N GLY A 63 5.51 -3.80 14.25
CA GLY A 63 5.75 -5.25 14.36
C GLY A 63 5.07 -6.11 13.29
N GLU A 64 4.43 -5.50 12.30
CA GLU A 64 3.80 -6.19 11.18
C GLU A 64 4.52 -5.88 9.86
N TRP A 65 4.89 -6.93 9.14
CA TRP A 65 5.46 -6.83 7.80
C TRP A 65 4.36 -6.61 6.77
N THR A 66 4.58 -5.68 5.87
CA THR A 66 3.70 -5.32 4.76
C THR A 66 4.48 -5.38 3.46
N LEU A 67 3.98 -6.15 2.49
CA LEU A 67 4.51 -6.25 1.12
C LEU A 67 3.48 -5.70 0.15
N ALA A 68 3.93 -4.85 -0.78
CA ALA A 68 3.07 -4.23 -1.77
C ALA A 68 3.52 -4.58 -3.18
N TYR A 69 2.55 -4.91 -4.03
CA TYR A 69 2.73 -5.26 -5.44
C TYR A 69 1.93 -4.29 -6.29
N GLU A 70 2.58 -3.67 -7.27
CA GLU A 70 1.89 -2.90 -8.30
C GLU A 70 1.43 -3.86 -9.41
N VAL A 71 0.11 -4.01 -9.54
CA VAL A 71 -0.52 -4.83 -10.58
C VAL A 71 -1.26 -3.94 -11.56
N ARG A 72 -1.33 -4.35 -12.82
CA ARG A 72 -2.21 -3.67 -13.80
C ARG A 72 -3.65 -4.04 -13.48
N ALA A 73 -4.53 -3.03 -13.50
CA ALA A 73 -5.97 -3.21 -13.29
C ALA A 73 -6.64 -3.99 -14.43
#